data_AF-A0A6L6HM61-F1
#
_entry.id   AF-A0A6L6HM61-F1
#
_cell.length_a   1.000
_cell.length_b   1.000
_cell.length_c   1.000
_cell.angle_alpha   90.00
_cell.angle_beta   90.00
_cell.angle_gamma   90.00
#
_symmetry.space_group_name_H-M   'P 1'
#
loop_
_entity.id
_entity.type
_entity.pdbx_description
1 polymer ?
#
loop_
_entity_poly.entity_id
_entity_poly.type
_entity_poly.pdbx_seq_one_letter_code
_entity_poly.pdbx_strand_id
1 'polypeptide(L)'
;MTAATEAAADAAADAAAVAADVAAEAAQASEDAGVAPVSDAAAEAEAAAEAALSAADRAADAAATAPTPQAAEEAASAATDAAAATDQAASAAMAATQIQSLLTPKGFDAAQVARIINGAAISDMQKATLRRLVETAGTDPDLLRQALDQVKAVMP
;
A
#
# COMPACT_ATOMS: atom_id res chain seq x y z
N MET A 1 -21.09 20.83 22.58
CA MET A 1 -21.00 20.36 21.19
C MET A 1 -19.63 20.65 20.59
N THR A 2 -19.06 21.85 20.77
CA THR A 2 -17.70 22.19 20.32
C THR A 2 -16.64 21.13 20.65
N ALA A 3 -16.55 20.69 21.91
CA ALA A 3 -15.59 19.66 22.32
C ALA A 3 -15.75 18.29 21.62
N ALA A 4 -16.97 17.94 21.17
CA ALA A 4 -17.20 16.68 20.45
C ALA A 4 -16.77 16.82 18.98
N THR A 5 -17.02 17.97 18.37
CA THR A 5 -16.61 18.26 16.99
C THR A 5 -15.09 18.39 16.88
N GLU A 6 -14.44 19.06 17.84
CA GLU A 6 -12.98 19.15 17.95
C GLU A 6 -12.35 17.77 18.12
N ALA A 7 -12.89 16.93 19.01
CA ALA A 7 -12.38 15.57 19.20
C ALA A 7 -12.51 14.70 17.95
N ALA A 8 -13.57 14.89 17.15
CA ALA A 8 -13.73 14.19 15.88
C ALA A 8 -12.72 14.68 14.82
N ALA A 9 -12.44 15.99 14.76
CA ALA A 9 -11.42 16.54 13.89
C ALA A 9 -10.01 16.04 14.26
N ASP A 10 -9.67 16.03 15.55
CA ASP A 10 -8.39 15.49 16.04
C ASP A 10 -8.25 14.00 15.67
N ALA A 11 -9.30 13.19 15.88
CA ALA A 11 -9.29 11.78 15.51
C ALA A 11 -9.12 11.56 14.00
N ALA A 12 -9.73 12.40 13.16
CA ALA A 12 -9.58 12.34 11.71
C ALA A 12 -8.15 12.70 11.29
N ALA A 13 -7.55 13.72 11.92
CA ALA A 13 -6.17 14.14 11.67
C ALA A 13 -5.15 13.06 12.07
N ASP A 14 -5.33 12.43 13.23
CA ASP A 14 -4.50 11.32 13.68
C ASP A 14 -4.59 10.13 12.70
N ALA A 15 -5.80 9.78 12.25
CA ALA A 15 -6.00 8.74 11.25
C ALA A 15 -5.27 9.06 9.93
N ALA A 16 -5.43 10.28 9.43
CA ALA A 16 -4.75 10.73 8.20
C ALA A 16 -3.22 10.72 8.33
N ALA A 17 -2.67 11.09 9.49
CA ALA A 17 -1.23 11.01 9.74
C ALA A 17 -0.72 9.56 9.68
N VAL A 18 -1.44 8.62 10.30
CA VAL A 18 -1.12 7.18 10.21
C VAL A 18 -1.20 6.68 8.77
N ALA A 19 -2.24 7.07 8.02
CA ALA A 19 -2.37 6.67 6.62
C ALA A 19 -1.20 7.17 5.76
N ALA A 20 -0.73 8.39 6.00
CA ALA A 20 0.42 8.96 5.30
C ALA A 20 1.73 8.22 5.62
N ASP A 21 1.99 7.89 6.89
CA ASP A 21 3.16 7.09 7.28
C ASP A 21 3.14 5.70 6.62
N VAL A 22 1.97 5.05 6.62
CA VAL A 22 1.76 3.74 5.98
C VAL A 22 1.98 3.80 4.46
N ALA A 23 1.48 4.84 3.79
CA ALA A 23 1.71 5.04 2.36
C ALA A 23 3.21 5.27 2.07
N ALA A 24 3.92 6.00 2.93
CA ALA A 24 5.36 6.21 2.79
C ALA A 24 6.15 4.89 2.94
N GLU A 25 5.78 4.02 3.88
CA GLU A 25 6.37 2.67 3.99
C GLU A 25 6.12 1.82 2.74
N ALA A 26 4.91 1.89 2.17
CA ALA A 26 4.59 1.19 0.93
C ALA A 26 5.40 1.71 -0.27
N ALA A 27 5.60 3.03 -0.36
CA ALA A 27 6.44 3.65 -1.37
C ALA A 27 7.90 3.18 -1.25
N GLN A 28 8.45 3.11 -0.05
CA GLN A 28 9.79 2.57 0.18
C GLN A 28 9.87 1.09 -0.23
N ALA A 29 8.86 0.28 0.08
CA ALA A 29 8.81 -1.12 -0.33
C ALA A 29 8.81 -1.26 -1.86
N SER A 30 8.12 -0.35 -2.56
CA SER A 30 8.11 -0.25 -4.02
C SER A 30 9.50 0.09 -4.57
N GLU A 31 10.18 1.10 -4.03
CA GLU A 31 11.54 1.48 -4.43
C GLU A 31 12.54 0.33 -4.26
N ASP A 32 12.46 -0.40 -3.14
CA ASP A 32 13.32 -1.55 -2.83
C ASP A 32 13.03 -2.78 -3.73
N ALA A 33 11.77 -2.98 -4.10
CA ALA A 33 11.37 -4.10 -4.94
C ALA A 33 11.64 -3.82 -6.43
N GLY A 34 11.36 -2.59 -6.86
CA GLY A 34 11.50 -2.13 -8.25
C GLY A 34 10.60 -2.87 -9.23
N VAL A 35 9.40 -3.30 -8.80
CA VAL A 35 8.49 -4.06 -9.66
C VAL A 35 7.05 -3.53 -9.64
N ALA A 36 6.40 -3.52 -10.80
CA ALA A 36 5.06 -2.96 -10.97
C ALA A 36 4.03 -3.43 -9.92
N PRO A 37 3.93 -4.72 -9.54
CA PRO A 37 2.92 -5.13 -8.57
C PRO A 37 3.11 -4.55 -7.15
N VAL A 38 4.34 -4.22 -6.77
CA VAL A 38 4.60 -3.52 -5.50
C VAL A 38 4.31 -2.03 -5.67
N SER A 39 4.66 -1.45 -6.81
CA SER A 39 4.34 -0.07 -7.17
C SER A 39 2.83 0.20 -7.21
N ASP A 40 2.04 -0.72 -7.77
CA ASP A 40 0.58 -0.61 -7.85
C ASP A 40 -0.05 -0.62 -6.45
N ALA A 41 0.41 -1.51 -5.58
CA ALA A 41 -0.04 -1.57 -4.18
C ALA A 41 0.39 -0.32 -3.38
N ALA A 42 1.59 0.22 -3.64
CA ALA A 42 2.02 1.47 -3.04
C ALA A 42 1.16 2.67 -3.51
N ALA A 43 0.82 2.72 -4.80
CA ALA A 43 -0.07 3.75 -5.34
C ALA A 43 -1.49 3.66 -4.76
N GLU A 44 -2.00 2.44 -4.52
CA GLU A 44 -3.27 2.24 -3.82
C GLU A 44 -3.21 2.75 -2.37
N ALA A 45 -2.08 2.50 -1.67
CA ALA A 45 -1.87 3.03 -0.32
C ALA A 45 -1.82 4.58 -0.30
N GLU A 46 -1.15 5.19 -1.29
CA GLU A 46 -1.09 6.65 -1.45
C GLU A 46 -2.47 7.24 -1.72
N ALA A 47 -3.25 6.68 -2.65
CA ALA A 47 -4.60 7.13 -2.92
C ALA A 47 -5.53 7.03 -1.70
N ALA A 48 -5.38 5.98 -0.90
CA ALA A 48 -6.12 5.83 0.35
C ALA A 48 -5.68 6.86 1.41
N ALA A 49 -4.38 7.18 1.50
CA ALA A 49 -3.89 8.25 2.37
C ALA A 49 -4.42 9.63 1.96
N GLU A 50 -4.49 9.94 0.66
CA GLU A 50 -5.12 11.17 0.15
C GLU A 50 -6.61 11.25 0.53
N ALA A 51 -7.33 10.12 0.47
CA ALA A 51 -8.72 10.06 0.91
C ALA A 51 -8.87 10.32 2.42
N ALA A 52 -7.94 9.79 3.24
CA ALA A 52 -7.90 10.06 4.67
C ALA A 52 -7.64 11.54 4.98
N LEU A 53 -6.70 12.18 4.27
CA LEU A 53 -6.44 13.63 4.38
C LEU A 53 -7.67 14.47 4.01
N SER A 54 -8.34 14.14 2.90
CA SER A 54 -9.57 14.83 2.50
C SER A 54 -10.70 14.68 3.51
N ALA A 55 -10.78 13.53 4.19
CA ALA A 55 -11.72 13.32 5.27
C ALA A 55 -11.34 14.12 6.53
N ALA A 56 -10.05 14.21 6.87
CA ALA A 56 -9.58 15.06 7.96
C ALA A 56 -9.89 16.55 7.72
N ASP A 57 -9.69 17.05 6.50
CA ASP A 57 -10.03 18.43 6.12
C ASP A 57 -11.52 18.73 6.34
N ARG A 58 -12.41 17.80 5.93
CA ARG A 58 -13.86 17.94 6.17
C ARG A 58 -14.20 17.97 7.66
N ALA A 59 -13.54 17.15 8.48
CA ALA A 59 -13.77 17.14 9.91
C ALA A 59 -13.32 18.47 10.56
N ALA A 60 -12.20 19.04 10.09
CA ALA A 60 -11.71 20.35 10.54
C ALA A 60 -12.65 21.50 10.13
N ASP A 61 -13.16 21.49 8.90
CA ASP A 61 -14.14 22.49 8.42
C ASP A 61 -15.44 22.46 9.24
N ALA A 62 -15.92 21.26 9.58
CA ALA A 62 -17.07 21.08 10.45
C ALA A 62 -16.80 21.60 11.88
N ALA A 63 -15.60 21.39 12.42
CA ALA A 63 -15.19 21.92 13.72
C ALA A 63 -15.05 23.45 13.74
N ALA A 64 -14.64 24.06 12.63
CA ALA A 64 -14.56 25.51 12.48
C ALA A 64 -15.94 26.19 12.36
N THR A 65 -16.98 25.42 12.01
CA THR A 65 -18.36 25.91 11.92
C THR A 65 -18.99 26.06 13.31
N ALA A 66 -19.99 26.95 13.44
CA ALA A 66 -20.70 27.15 14.70
C ALA A 66 -21.20 25.80 15.28
N PRO A 67 -21.16 25.60 16.61
CA PRO A 67 -21.39 24.31 17.25
C PRO A 67 -22.87 23.92 17.18
N THR A 68 -23.25 23.35 16.04
CA THR A 68 -24.56 22.82 15.74
C THR A 68 -24.53 21.29 15.78
N PRO A 69 -25.70 20.64 15.99
CA PRO A 69 -25.80 19.18 15.85
C PRO A 69 -25.30 18.66 14.50
N GLN A 70 -25.60 19.38 13.43
CA GLN A 70 -25.19 19.04 12.07
C GLN A 70 -23.67 19.06 11.91
N ALA A 71 -23.00 20.09 12.43
CA ALA A 71 -21.54 20.16 12.42
C ALA A 71 -20.90 19.01 13.21
N ALA A 72 -21.49 18.62 14.34
CA ALA A 72 -21.01 17.47 15.11
C ALA A 72 -21.18 16.14 14.36
N GLU A 73 -22.30 15.95 13.66
CA GLU A 73 -22.57 14.76 12.84
C GLU A 73 -21.62 14.68 11.63
N GLU A 74 -21.38 15.82 10.96
CA GLU A 74 -20.46 15.90 9.82
C GLU A 74 -19.02 15.58 10.23
N ALA A 75 -18.53 16.16 11.33
CA ALA A 75 -17.19 15.85 11.84
C ALA A 75 -17.05 14.37 12.23
N ALA A 76 -18.07 13.79 12.87
CA ALA A 76 -18.06 12.37 13.24
C ALA A 76 -18.07 11.43 12.01
N SER A 77 -18.83 11.77 10.97
CA SER A 77 -18.82 11.02 9.72
C SER A 77 -17.47 11.13 9.02
N ALA A 78 -16.91 12.33 8.95
CA ALA A 78 -15.60 12.57 8.34
C ALA A 78 -14.47 11.83 9.09
N ALA A 79 -14.50 11.79 10.42
CA ALA A 79 -13.58 10.97 11.22
C ALA A 79 -13.71 9.47 10.92
N THR A 80 -14.93 8.97 10.71
CA THR A 80 -15.18 7.58 10.32
C THR A 80 -14.62 7.28 8.92
N ASP A 81 -14.81 8.19 7.98
CA ASP A 81 -14.27 8.08 6.63
C ASP A 81 -12.72 8.06 6.64
N ALA A 82 -12.10 8.92 7.45
CA ALA A 82 -10.64 8.96 7.61
C ALA A 82 -10.09 7.63 8.16
N ALA A 83 -10.77 7.07 9.18
CA ALA A 83 -10.41 5.76 9.72
C ALA A 83 -10.53 4.63 8.67
N ALA A 84 -11.62 4.61 7.89
CA ALA A 84 -11.82 3.61 6.84
C ALA A 84 -10.77 3.72 5.72
N ALA A 85 -10.40 4.95 5.33
CA ALA A 85 -9.34 5.19 4.36
C ALA A 85 -7.96 4.78 4.90
N THR A 86 -7.73 4.96 6.21
CA THR A 86 -6.51 4.47 6.89
C THR A 86 -6.41 2.94 6.84
N ASP A 87 -7.51 2.22 7.09
CA ASP A 87 -7.55 0.76 6.97
C ASP A 87 -7.26 0.27 5.54
N GLN A 88 -7.72 1.02 4.53
CA GLN A 88 -7.41 0.75 3.13
C GLN A 88 -5.93 0.97 2.82
N ALA A 89 -5.34 2.09 3.28
CA ALA A 89 -3.92 2.36 3.13
C ALA A 89 -3.07 1.24 3.77
N ALA A 90 -3.44 0.81 4.98
CA ALA A 90 -2.77 -0.29 5.67
C ALA A 90 -2.88 -1.62 4.92
N SER A 91 -4.05 -1.93 4.36
CA SER A 91 -4.27 -3.15 3.58
C SER A 91 -3.41 -3.17 2.31
N ALA A 92 -3.33 -2.03 1.61
CA ALA A 92 -2.52 -1.88 0.40
C ALA A 92 -1.01 -1.93 0.71
N ALA A 93 -0.56 -1.27 1.78
CA ALA A 93 0.83 -1.33 2.24
C ALA A 93 1.25 -2.75 2.66
N MET A 94 0.36 -3.49 3.34
CA MET A 94 0.59 -4.91 3.64
C MET A 94 0.73 -5.74 2.37
N ALA A 95 -0.08 -5.48 1.34
CA ALA A 95 0.04 -6.15 0.06
C ALA A 95 1.39 -5.86 -0.61
N ALA A 96 1.83 -4.60 -0.63
CA ALA A 96 3.14 -4.19 -1.14
C ALA A 96 4.28 -4.96 -0.43
N THR A 97 4.25 -4.99 0.90
CA THR A 97 5.24 -5.69 1.73
C THR A 97 5.22 -7.20 1.50
N GLN A 98 4.03 -7.80 1.38
CA GLN A 98 3.88 -9.22 1.11
C GLN A 98 4.48 -9.60 -0.25
N ILE A 99 4.18 -8.83 -1.30
CA ILE A 99 4.73 -9.04 -2.63
C ILE A 99 6.25 -8.88 -2.61
N GLN A 100 6.76 -7.83 -1.96
CA GLN A 100 8.20 -7.61 -1.79
C GLN A 100 8.87 -8.82 -1.12
N SER A 101 8.30 -9.34 -0.03
CA SER A 101 8.84 -10.49 0.71
C SER A 101 8.94 -11.76 -0.16
N LEU A 102 7.97 -12.00 -1.05
CA LEU A 102 7.99 -13.12 -2.00
C LEU A 102 9.15 -13.03 -3.01
N LEU A 103 9.64 -11.82 -3.25
CA LEU A 103 10.77 -11.53 -4.14
C LEU A 103 12.11 -11.44 -3.37
N THR A 104 12.18 -12.08 -2.20
CA THR A 104 13.40 -12.28 -1.42
C THR A 104 13.70 -13.77 -1.26
N PRO A 105 14.97 -14.18 -1.14
CA PRO A 105 15.31 -15.59 -0.91
C PRO A 105 14.66 -16.20 0.33
N LYS A 106 14.40 -15.40 1.38
CA LYS A 106 13.81 -15.86 2.64
C LYS A 106 12.30 -16.11 2.54
N GLY A 107 11.58 -15.26 1.79
CA GLY A 107 10.13 -15.36 1.59
C GLY A 107 9.74 -16.03 0.28
N PHE A 108 10.71 -16.58 -0.46
CA PHE A 108 10.51 -17.11 -1.79
C PHE A 108 9.49 -18.25 -1.83
N ASP A 109 8.50 -18.10 -2.70
CA ASP A 109 7.55 -19.14 -3.09
C ASP A 109 7.46 -19.17 -4.62
N ALA A 110 7.94 -20.27 -5.22
CA ALA A 110 7.99 -20.42 -6.66
C ALA A 110 6.62 -20.28 -7.33
N ALA A 111 5.54 -20.76 -6.70
CA ALA A 111 4.20 -20.67 -7.26
C ALA A 111 3.68 -19.23 -7.22
N GLN A 112 3.97 -18.48 -6.14
CA GLN A 112 3.56 -17.08 -6.06
C GLN A 112 4.38 -16.18 -6.99
N VAL A 113 5.69 -16.37 -7.05
CA VAL A 113 6.55 -15.63 -8.00
C VAL A 113 6.16 -15.93 -9.44
N ALA A 114 5.81 -17.18 -9.77
CA ALA A 114 5.28 -17.51 -11.09
C ALA A 114 3.96 -16.77 -11.40
N ARG A 115 3.07 -16.59 -10.41
CA ARG A 115 1.84 -15.79 -10.58
C ARG A 115 2.16 -14.32 -10.84
N ILE A 116 3.11 -13.74 -10.11
CA ILE A 116 3.60 -12.37 -10.33
C ILE A 116 4.12 -12.21 -11.77
N ILE A 117 4.99 -13.11 -12.21
CA ILE A 117 5.55 -13.11 -13.57
C ILE A 117 4.44 -13.24 -14.64
N ASN A 118 3.43 -14.07 -14.40
CA ASN A 118 2.33 -14.23 -15.35
C ASN A 118 1.48 -12.96 -15.47
N GLY A 119 1.31 -12.21 -14.39
CA GLY A 119 0.61 -10.93 -14.35
C GLY A 119 1.40 -9.76 -14.96
N ALA A 120 2.73 -9.85 -14.99
CA ALA A 120 3.58 -8.77 -15.49
C ALA A 120 3.31 -8.40 -16.96
N ALA A 121 3.44 -7.12 -17.29
CA ALA A 121 3.23 -6.58 -18.63
C ALA A 121 4.44 -6.80 -19.56
N ILE A 122 4.98 -8.02 -19.58
CA ILE A 122 6.14 -8.44 -20.38
C ILE A 122 5.74 -9.51 -21.41
N SER A 123 6.60 -9.77 -22.40
CA SER A 123 6.30 -10.76 -23.43
C SER A 123 6.23 -12.19 -22.87
N ASP A 124 5.43 -13.06 -23.49
CA ASP A 124 5.29 -14.46 -23.07
C ASP A 124 6.63 -15.24 -23.08
N MET A 125 7.52 -14.86 -24.00
CA MET A 125 8.88 -15.42 -24.07
C MET A 125 9.70 -15.04 -22.83
N GLN A 126 9.62 -13.79 -22.38
CA GLN A 126 10.27 -13.34 -21.14
C GLN A 126 9.63 -14.02 -19.93
N LYS A 127 8.30 -14.14 -19.86
CA LYS A 127 7.60 -14.87 -18.79
C LYS A 127 8.04 -16.33 -18.69
N ALA A 128 8.15 -17.03 -19.81
CA ALA A 128 8.62 -18.42 -19.86
C ALA A 128 10.08 -18.55 -19.41
N THR A 129 10.93 -17.59 -19.79
CA THR A 129 12.35 -17.56 -19.41
C THR A 129 12.52 -17.34 -17.92
N LEU A 130 11.85 -16.34 -17.35
CA LEU A 130 11.92 -16.03 -15.92
C LEU A 130 11.37 -17.17 -15.05
N ARG A 131 10.28 -17.83 -15.46
CA ARG A 131 9.75 -19.00 -14.72
C ARG A 131 10.77 -20.13 -14.64
N ARG A 132 11.39 -20.51 -15.75
CA ARG A 132 12.43 -21.55 -15.76
C ARG A 132 13.63 -21.16 -14.91
N LEU A 133 14.04 -19.89 -14.96
CA LEU A 133 15.14 -19.37 -14.16
C LEU A 133 14.84 -19.54 -12.67
N VAL A 134 13.66 -19.11 -12.24
CA VAL A 134 13.19 -19.20 -10.85
C VAL A 134 13.02 -20.65 -10.38
N GLU A 135 12.47 -21.54 -11.22
CA GLU A 135 12.34 -22.98 -10.94
C GLU A 135 13.70 -23.66 -10.77
N THR A 136 14.67 -23.33 -11.63
CA THR A 136 16.02 -23.91 -11.58
C THR A 136 16.78 -23.41 -10.35
N ALA A 137 16.63 -22.12 -10.05
CA ALA A 137 17.34 -21.45 -8.99
C ALA A 137 16.81 -21.78 -7.58
N GLY A 138 15.56 -22.22 -7.44
CA GLY A 138 14.93 -22.49 -6.14
C GLY A 138 15.61 -23.57 -5.27
N THR A 139 16.61 -24.28 -5.81
CA THR A 139 17.39 -25.29 -5.08
C THR A 139 18.73 -24.78 -4.55
N ASP A 140 19.15 -23.59 -4.95
CA ASP A 140 20.42 -22.96 -4.57
C ASP A 140 20.18 -21.49 -4.15
N PRO A 141 20.41 -21.12 -2.88
CA PRO A 141 20.16 -19.77 -2.38
C PRO A 141 20.89 -18.65 -3.13
N ASP A 142 22.10 -18.92 -3.64
CA ASP A 142 22.90 -17.93 -4.36
C ASP A 142 22.38 -17.74 -5.78
N LEU A 143 22.02 -18.83 -6.45
CA LEU A 143 21.34 -18.77 -7.74
C LEU A 143 19.96 -18.13 -7.62
N LEU A 144 19.24 -18.40 -6.53
CA LEU A 144 17.92 -17.82 -6.27
C LEU A 144 17.98 -16.31 -6.13
N ARG A 145 18.97 -15.78 -5.40
CA ARG A 145 19.18 -14.33 -5.29
C ARG A 145 19.38 -13.72 -6.69
N GLN A 146 20.28 -14.29 -7.50
CA GLN A 146 20.54 -13.79 -8.85
C GLN A 146 19.30 -13.89 -9.76
N ALA A 147 18.53 -14.97 -9.65
CA ALA A 147 17.30 -15.14 -10.40
C ALA A 147 16.24 -14.09 -10.03
N LEU A 148 16.08 -13.80 -8.73
CA LEU A 148 15.16 -12.77 -8.25
C LEU A 148 15.59 -11.36 -8.69
N ASP A 149 16.88 -11.07 -8.70
CA ASP A 149 17.41 -9.80 -9.22
C ASP A 149 17.10 -9.63 -10.72
N GLN A 150 17.24 -10.71 -11.50
CA GLN A 150 16.87 -10.71 -12.92
C GLN A 150 15.36 -10.55 -13.14
N VAL A 151 14.53 -11.13 -12.27
CA VAL A 151 13.08 -10.96 -12.30
C VAL A 151 12.71 -9.50 -12.06
N LYS A 152 13.32 -8.85 -11.05
CA LYS A 152 13.09 -7.43 -10.76
C LYS A 152 13.52 -6.53 -11.92
N ALA A 153 14.70 -6.77 -12.50
CA ALA A 153 15.22 -5.97 -13.61
C ALA A 153 14.36 -6.02 -14.89
N VAL A 154 13.54 -7.06 -15.07
CA VAL A 154 12.73 -7.26 -16.29
C VAL A 154 11.27 -6.84 -16.09
N MET A 155 10.82 -6.68 -14.84
CA MET A 155 9.44 -6.35 -14.49
C MET A 155 9.32 -4.97 -13.79
N PRO A 156 9.76 -3.87 -14.41
CA PRO A 156 9.56 -2.53 -13.83
C PRO A 156 8.09 -2.20 -13.66
#